data_AF-A0A833G292-F1
#
_entry.id   AF-A0A833G292-F1
#
_cell.length_a   1.000
_cell.length_b   1.000
_cell.length_c   1.000
_cell.angle_alpha   90.00
_cell.angle_beta   90.00
_cell.angle_gamma   90.00
#
_symmetry.space_group_name_H-M   'P 1'
#
loop_
_entity.id
_entity.type
_entity.pdbx_description
1 polymer ?
#
loop_
_entity_poly.entity_id
_entity_poly.type
_entity_poly.pdbx_seq_one_letter_code
_entity_poly.pdbx_strand_id
1 'polypeptide(L)'
;MAEIPQWRLAGDWFDVCRCRVPCGCTFAQAPDEGRCDGILAWHVREGNYGDVGLDGMNVVAVGSFEGNIWAGEAKPAMGFFIDEQADEGQRDAIATIFGGDAGGWPAGFAELIDDVRGIEYAPIEFEIADDLGSWRVEVPGKARGSAEALTGPTNPD
;
A
#
# COMPACT_ATOMS: atom_id res chain seq x y z
N MET A 1 -17.77 -20.85 9.05
CA MET A 1 -16.93 -19.80 8.46
C MET A 1 -17.76 -19.19 7.35
N ALA A 2 -17.96 -17.88 7.36
CA ALA A 2 -18.64 -17.21 6.25
C ALA A 2 -17.81 -17.46 4.98
N GLU A 3 -18.49 -17.70 3.86
CA GLU A 3 -17.82 -17.91 2.58
C GLU A 3 -17.22 -16.57 2.12
N ILE A 4 -15.94 -16.56 1.74
CA ILE A 4 -15.28 -15.37 1.17
C ILE A 4 -15.82 -15.20 -0.25
N PRO A 5 -16.53 -14.09 -0.56
CA PRO A 5 -16.98 -13.80 -1.91
C PRO A 5 -15.81 -13.72 -2.90
N GLN A 6 -16.11 -13.96 -4.17
CA GLN A 6 -15.13 -13.70 -5.23
C GLN A 6 -14.79 -12.21 -5.27
N TRP A 7 -13.50 -11.90 -5.33
CA TRP A 7 -13.00 -10.53 -5.35
C TRP A 7 -11.85 -10.35 -6.35
N ARG A 8 -11.66 -9.11 -6.80
CA ARG A 8 -10.57 -8.69 -7.68
C ARG A 8 -10.27 -7.22 -7.44
N LEU A 9 -8.99 -6.84 -7.46
CA LEU A 9 -8.54 -5.45 -7.52
C LEU A 9 -7.55 -5.31 -8.69
N ALA A 10 -7.73 -4.27 -9.49
CA ALA A 10 -6.81 -3.85 -10.54
C ALA A 10 -6.65 -2.34 -10.46
N GLY A 11 -5.41 -1.87 -10.48
CA GLY A 11 -5.15 -0.47 -10.19
C GLY A 11 -3.68 -0.10 -10.23
N ASP A 12 -3.38 0.99 -9.54
CA ASP A 12 -2.05 1.53 -9.39
C ASP A 12 -1.53 1.30 -7.99
N TRP A 13 -0.21 1.15 -7.90
CA TRP A 13 0.49 1.03 -6.64
C TRP A 13 1.86 1.67 -6.76
N PHE A 14 2.25 2.39 -5.72
CA PHE A 14 3.64 2.76 -5.52
C PHE A 14 3.98 2.77 -4.03
N ASP A 15 5.27 2.62 -3.74
CA ASP A 15 5.81 2.77 -2.41
C ASP A 15 6.92 3.83 -2.38
N VAL A 16 7.02 4.52 -1.24
CA VAL A 16 8.12 5.43 -0.96
C VAL A 16 8.61 5.18 0.45
N CYS A 17 9.92 5.09 0.61
CA CYS A 17 10.54 4.94 1.91
C CYS A 17 11.85 5.72 1.95
N ARG A 18 12.49 5.69 3.12
CA ARG A 18 13.81 6.32 3.35
C ARG A 18 14.98 5.75 2.53
N CYS A 19 14.77 4.72 1.71
CA CYS A 19 15.83 4.17 0.88
C CYS A 19 16.30 5.19 -0.17
N ARG A 20 17.59 5.15 -0.50
CA ARG A 20 18.24 6.07 -1.46
C ARG A 20 18.01 5.65 -2.91
N VAL A 21 17.69 4.38 -3.10
CA VAL A 21 17.33 3.76 -4.38
C VAL A 21 15.93 3.18 -4.29
N PRO A 22 15.28 2.85 -5.43
CA PRO A 22 14.02 2.13 -5.43
C PRO A 22 14.02 0.93 -4.47
N CYS A 23 12.88 0.71 -3.83
CA CYS A 23 12.78 -0.12 -2.63
C CYS A 23 13.35 -1.53 -2.83
N GLY A 24 14.48 -1.81 -2.19
CA GLY A 24 15.11 -3.14 -2.22
C GLY A 24 14.21 -4.24 -1.64
N CYS A 25 13.31 -3.88 -0.72
CA CYS A 25 12.36 -4.81 -0.12
C CYS A 25 11.40 -5.43 -1.13
N THR A 26 11.07 -4.73 -2.23
CA THR A 26 10.30 -5.29 -3.35
C THR A 26 11.00 -6.49 -4.00
N PHE A 27 12.33 -6.59 -3.86
CA PHE A 27 13.16 -7.68 -4.38
C PHE A 27 13.72 -8.59 -3.28
N ALA A 28 13.01 -8.67 -2.16
CA ALA A 28 13.36 -9.44 -0.98
C ALA A 28 14.72 -9.07 -0.32
N GLN A 29 15.22 -7.87 -0.58
CA GLN A 29 16.43 -7.34 0.06
C GLN A 29 16.09 -6.54 1.32
N ALA A 30 17.07 -6.41 2.21
CA ALA A 30 16.96 -5.50 3.34
C ALA A 30 16.84 -4.04 2.86
N PRO A 31 16.14 -3.17 3.62
CA PRO A 31 16.13 -1.74 3.35
C PRO A 31 17.54 -1.14 3.50
N ASP A 32 17.77 -0.01 2.84
CA ASP A 32 19.00 0.76 3.03
C ASP A 32 19.19 1.11 4.51
N GLU A 33 20.44 1.08 4.97
CA GLU A 33 20.78 1.32 6.38
C GLU A 33 20.10 0.36 7.38
N GLY A 34 19.44 -0.72 6.90
CA GLY A 34 18.81 -1.74 7.74
C GLY A 34 17.49 -1.34 8.38
N ARG A 35 16.89 -0.21 7.98
CA ARG A 35 15.59 0.24 8.51
C ARG A 35 14.69 0.81 7.42
N CYS A 36 13.41 0.48 7.49
CA CYS A 36 12.36 1.06 6.66
C CYS A 36 11.47 1.98 7.52
N ASP A 37 11.21 3.17 6.99
CA ASP A 37 10.11 4.05 7.37
C ASP A 37 9.43 4.40 6.05
N GLY A 38 8.24 3.85 5.79
CA GLY A 38 7.69 3.79 4.44
C GLY A 38 6.18 4.02 4.36
N ILE A 39 5.76 4.41 3.16
CA ILE A 39 4.37 4.60 2.74
C ILE A 39 4.13 3.71 1.53
N LEU A 40 3.06 2.94 1.56
CA LEU A 40 2.55 2.21 0.40
C LEU A 40 1.20 2.83 0.05
N ALA A 41 0.97 3.13 -1.22
CA ALA A 41 -0.26 3.75 -1.70
C ALA A 41 -0.83 2.94 -2.85
N TRP A 42 -2.13 2.67 -2.75
CA TRP A 42 -2.91 1.96 -3.77
C TRP A 42 -4.07 2.83 -4.24
N HIS A 43 -4.31 2.81 -5.54
CA HIS A 43 -5.52 3.35 -6.16
C HIS A 43 -6.21 2.23 -6.93
N VAL A 44 -7.44 1.89 -6.55
CA VAL A 44 -8.23 0.86 -7.22
C VAL A 44 -8.93 1.49 -8.43
N ARG A 45 -8.48 1.16 -9.64
CA ARG A 45 -9.16 1.60 -10.87
C ARG A 45 -10.42 0.77 -11.15
N GLU A 46 -10.29 -0.55 -10.98
CA GLU A 46 -11.37 -1.52 -11.14
C GLU A 46 -11.29 -2.54 -10.00
N GLY A 47 -12.37 -2.74 -9.26
CA GLY A 47 -12.38 -3.73 -8.20
C GLY A 47 -13.75 -4.03 -7.62
N ASN A 48 -13.87 -5.23 -7.06
CA ASN A 48 -15.07 -5.66 -6.37
C ASN A 48 -14.76 -6.68 -5.26
N TYR A 49 -15.66 -6.77 -4.29
CA TYR A 49 -15.73 -7.84 -3.30
C TYR A 49 -17.17 -8.36 -3.25
N GLY A 50 -17.44 -9.46 -3.94
CA GLY A 50 -18.82 -9.86 -4.26
C GLY A 50 -19.52 -8.76 -5.05
N ASP A 51 -20.66 -8.29 -4.54
CA ASP A 51 -21.45 -7.20 -5.15
C ASP A 51 -21.00 -5.79 -4.72
N VAL A 52 -20.01 -5.67 -3.82
CA VAL A 52 -19.48 -4.37 -3.37
C VAL A 52 -18.46 -3.86 -4.40
N GLY A 53 -18.77 -2.75 -5.07
CA GLY A 53 -17.85 -2.07 -5.98
C GLY A 53 -16.79 -1.27 -5.23
N LEU A 54 -15.53 -1.38 -5.66
CA LEU A 54 -14.37 -0.75 -5.01
C LEU A 54 -13.62 0.22 -5.95
N ASP A 55 -14.19 0.52 -7.11
CA ASP A 55 -13.64 1.45 -8.09
C ASP A 55 -13.42 2.84 -7.47
N GLY A 56 -12.28 3.45 -7.79
CA GLY A 56 -11.88 4.77 -7.32
C GLY A 56 -11.41 4.83 -5.87
N MET A 57 -11.39 3.71 -5.13
CA MET A 57 -10.97 3.71 -3.73
C MET A 57 -9.45 3.80 -3.60
N ASN A 58 -9.01 4.62 -2.65
CA ASN A 58 -7.61 4.72 -2.26
C ASN A 58 -7.37 4.03 -0.92
N VAL A 59 -6.19 3.41 -0.80
CA VAL A 59 -5.69 2.82 0.45
C VAL A 59 -4.24 3.26 0.63
N VAL A 60 -3.89 3.67 1.84
CA VAL A 60 -2.52 4.05 2.19
C VAL A 60 -2.09 3.30 3.42
N ALA A 61 -0.96 2.61 3.37
CA ALA A 61 -0.32 2.04 4.56
C ALA A 61 0.90 2.88 4.92
N VAL A 62 1.09 3.18 6.19
CA VAL A 62 2.32 3.73 6.74
C VAL A 62 2.94 2.70 7.67
N GLY A 63 4.23 2.44 7.52
CA GLY A 63 4.88 1.36 8.25
C GLY A 63 6.33 1.63 8.62
N SER A 64 6.80 0.93 9.64
CA SER A 64 8.19 0.96 10.08
C SER A 64 8.64 -0.43 10.50
N PHE A 65 9.87 -0.78 10.14
CA PHE A 65 10.52 -2.02 10.57
C PHE A 65 12.05 -1.91 10.49
N GLU A 66 12.72 -2.78 11.25
CA GLU A 66 14.18 -2.99 11.18
C GLU A 66 14.48 -4.38 10.63
N GLY A 67 15.57 -4.50 9.88
CA GLY A 67 15.99 -5.76 9.25
C GLY A 67 15.27 -6.06 7.94
N ASN A 68 15.43 -7.30 7.45
CA ASN A 68 14.78 -7.76 6.23
C ASN A 68 13.38 -8.30 6.55
N ILE A 69 12.34 -7.65 6.00
CA ILE A 69 10.94 -8.07 6.20
C ILE A 69 10.67 -9.51 5.77
N TRP A 70 11.44 -10.04 4.82
CA TRP A 70 11.28 -11.40 4.30
C TRP A 70 12.07 -12.48 5.05
N ALA A 71 12.93 -12.09 6.00
CA ALA A 71 13.76 -13.03 6.77
C ALA A 71 13.01 -13.64 7.97
N GLY A 72 11.81 -13.13 8.32
CA GLY A 72 11.00 -13.62 9.43
C GLY A 72 11.43 -13.13 10.82
N GLU A 73 12.50 -12.33 10.90
CA GLU A 73 13.02 -11.74 12.15
C GLU A 73 12.60 -10.28 12.34
N ALA A 74 12.18 -9.62 11.27
CA ALA A 74 11.65 -8.27 11.33
C ALA A 74 10.32 -8.23 12.10
N LYS A 75 10.03 -7.08 12.71
CA LYS A 75 8.77 -6.83 13.41
C LYS A 75 8.08 -5.60 12.85
N PRO A 76 7.40 -5.70 11.69
CA PRO A 76 6.78 -4.55 11.08
C PRO A 76 5.56 -4.07 11.84
N ALA A 77 5.54 -2.77 12.13
CA ALA A 77 4.35 -2.08 12.60
C ALA A 77 3.75 -1.28 11.44
N MET A 78 2.45 -1.43 11.19
CA MET A 78 1.74 -0.74 10.10
C MET A 78 0.42 -0.14 10.55
N GLY A 79 0.12 1.06 10.10
CA GLY A 79 -1.20 1.69 10.18
C GLY A 79 -1.76 1.93 8.78
N PHE A 80 -3.08 1.92 8.64
CA PHE A 80 -3.75 2.04 7.36
C PHE A 80 -4.70 3.23 7.33
N PHE A 81 -4.78 3.89 6.19
CA PHE A 81 -5.79 4.86 5.84
C PHE A 81 -6.62 4.31 4.68
N ILE A 82 -7.93 4.41 4.81
CA ILE A 82 -8.89 4.11 3.75
C ILE A 82 -9.58 5.42 3.38
N ASP A 83 -9.85 5.60 2.09
CA ASP A 83 -10.52 6.80 1.59
C ASP A 83 -11.84 7.08 2.35
N GLU A 84 -12.03 8.31 2.84
CA GLU A 84 -13.19 8.68 3.65
C GLU A 84 -14.52 8.54 2.89
N GLN A 85 -14.47 8.63 1.55
CA GLN A 85 -15.63 8.49 0.69
C GLN A 85 -16.18 7.05 0.66
N ALA A 86 -15.41 6.07 1.14
CA ALA A 86 -15.86 4.68 1.23
C ALA A 86 -17.08 4.55 2.15
N ASP A 87 -18.13 3.88 1.68
CA ASP A 87 -19.27 3.49 2.52
C ASP A 87 -18.92 2.31 3.44
N GLU A 88 -19.84 1.93 4.34
CA GLU A 88 -19.62 0.85 5.31
C GLU A 88 -19.26 -0.49 4.64
N GLY A 89 -19.93 -0.85 3.53
CA GLY A 89 -19.65 -2.10 2.82
C GLY A 89 -18.28 -2.07 2.14
N GLN A 90 -17.88 -0.93 1.56
CA GLN A 90 -16.56 -0.74 0.98
C GLN A 90 -15.45 -0.78 2.03
N ARG A 91 -15.68 -0.16 3.20
CA ARG A 91 -14.74 -0.17 4.32
C ARG A 91 -14.48 -1.58 4.83
N ASP A 92 -15.55 -2.35 5.02
CA ASP A 92 -15.45 -3.75 5.45
C ASP A 92 -14.75 -4.61 4.39
N ALA A 93 -15.10 -4.45 3.12
CA ALA A 93 -14.46 -5.17 2.02
C ALA A 93 -12.96 -4.85 1.91
N ILE A 94 -12.56 -3.57 1.96
CA ILE A 94 -11.16 -3.14 1.91
C ILE A 94 -10.41 -3.66 3.13
N ALA A 95 -10.97 -3.53 4.33
CA ALA A 95 -10.35 -4.04 5.55
C ALA A 95 -10.16 -5.56 5.49
N THR A 96 -11.14 -6.30 4.96
CA THR A 96 -11.04 -7.76 4.78
C THR A 96 -9.97 -8.14 3.76
N ILE A 97 -9.86 -7.42 2.64
CA ILE A 97 -8.85 -7.67 1.61
C ILE A 97 -7.46 -7.33 2.12
N PHE A 98 -7.22 -6.08 2.55
CA PHE A 98 -5.89 -5.62 2.97
C PHE A 98 -5.46 -6.17 4.33
N GLY A 99 -6.40 -6.61 5.17
CA GLY A 99 -6.14 -7.37 6.39
C GLY A 99 -5.80 -8.84 6.14
N GLY A 100 -5.97 -9.34 4.91
CA GLY A 100 -5.56 -10.69 4.51
C GLY A 100 -6.65 -11.77 4.64
N ASP A 101 -7.77 -11.46 5.28
CA ASP A 101 -8.89 -12.40 5.49
C ASP A 101 -9.51 -12.87 4.18
N ALA A 102 -9.41 -12.08 3.10
CA ALA A 102 -9.89 -12.43 1.77
C ALA A 102 -8.95 -13.39 1.00
N GLY A 103 -7.76 -13.70 1.52
CA GLY A 103 -6.76 -14.52 0.85
C GLY A 103 -5.91 -13.76 -0.19
N GLY A 104 -5.28 -14.50 -1.11
CA GLY A 104 -4.47 -13.93 -2.19
C GLY A 104 -3.15 -13.32 -1.72
N TRP A 105 -2.59 -12.42 -2.53
CA TRP A 105 -1.34 -11.71 -2.19
C TRP A 105 -1.46 -10.87 -0.90
N PRO A 106 -2.57 -10.15 -0.63
CA PRO A 106 -2.75 -9.43 0.62
C PRO A 106 -2.65 -10.30 1.88
N ALA A 107 -3.10 -11.56 1.83
CA ALA A 107 -2.93 -12.49 2.95
C ALA A 107 -1.45 -12.76 3.27
N GLY A 108 -0.64 -13.04 2.25
CA GLY A 108 0.80 -13.22 2.43
C GLY A 108 1.51 -11.95 2.91
N PHE A 109 1.03 -10.77 2.48
CA PHE A 109 1.54 -9.50 2.99
C PHE A 109 1.15 -9.26 4.45
N ALA A 110 -0.10 -9.54 4.82
CA ALA A 110 -0.60 -9.40 6.20
C ALA A 110 0.15 -10.33 7.17
N GLU A 111 0.54 -11.54 6.74
CA GLU A 111 1.37 -12.46 7.53
C GLU A 111 2.75 -11.90 7.89
N LEU A 112 3.26 -10.91 7.14
CA LEU A 112 4.53 -10.25 7.45
C LEU A 112 4.40 -9.18 8.55
N ILE A 113 3.18 -8.73 8.86
CA ILE A 113 2.95 -7.61 9.77
C ILE A 113 2.83 -8.16 11.20
N ASP A 114 3.71 -7.70 12.09
CA ASP A 114 3.71 -8.09 13.51
C ASP A 114 2.68 -7.28 14.31
N ASP A 115 2.52 -5.99 13.96
CA ASP A 115 1.73 -5.04 14.75
C ASP A 115 0.89 -4.12 13.86
N VAL A 116 -0.41 -4.42 13.75
CA VAL A 116 -1.39 -3.56 13.07
C VAL A 116 -1.88 -2.48 14.04
N ARG A 117 -1.51 -1.23 13.76
CA ARG A 117 -1.81 -0.05 14.59
C ARG A 117 -3.22 0.50 14.44
N GLY A 118 -3.97 0.02 13.46
CA GLY A 118 -5.35 0.37 13.22
C GLY A 118 -5.59 0.90 11.81
N ILE A 119 -6.87 1.18 11.55
CA ILE A 119 -7.39 1.74 10.30
C ILE A 119 -8.06 3.06 10.63
N GLU A 120 -7.76 4.09 9.85
CA GLU A 120 -8.46 5.37 9.89
C GLU A 120 -9.06 5.71 8.53
N TYR A 121 -10.24 6.33 8.53
CA TYR A 121 -10.88 6.85 7.32
C TYR A 121 -10.56 8.33 7.17
N ALA A 122 -9.94 8.72 6.06
CA ALA A 122 -9.44 10.08 5.87
C ALA A 122 -9.48 10.46 4.37
N PRO A 123 -9.48 11.77 4.03
CA PRO A 123 -9.28 12.18 2.64
C PRO A 123 -7.91 11.71 2.17
N ILE A 124 -7.86 11.12 0.97
CA ILE A 124 -6.62 10.66 0.34
C ILE A 124 -6.52 11.29 -1.04
N GLU A 125 -5.46 12.06 -1.25
CA GLU A 125 -5.09 12.58 -2.57
C GLU A 125 -4.05 11.62 -3.16
N PHE A 126 -4.35 11.03 -4.31
CA PHE A 126 -3.45 10.11 -5.03
C PHE A 126 -3.26 10.61 -6.46
N GLU A 127 -2.00 10.69 -6.89
CA GLU A 127 -1.65 11.16 -8.23
C GLU A 127 -0.45 10.38 -8.77
N ILE A 128 -0.58 9.94 -10.02
CA ILE A 128 0.53 9.43 -10.83
C ILE A 128 0.49 10.23 -12.12
N ALA A 129 1.63 10.79 -12.51
CA ALA A 129 1.73 11.51 -13.79
C ALA A 129 1.52 10.53 -14.96
N ASP A 130 0.82 10.97 -16.01
CA ASP A 130 0.52 10.13 -17.19
C ASP A 130 1.78 9.60 -17.88
N ASP A 131 2.89 10.36 -17.82
CA ASP A 131 4.20 9.99 -18.35
C ASP A 131 5.04 9.14 -17.39
N LEU A 132 4.49 8.79 -16.22
CA LEU A 132 5.18 8.11 -15.12
C LEU A 132 6.43 8.86 -14.65
N GLY A 133 6.45 10.18 -14.78
CA GLY A 133 7.54 11.02 -14.30
C GLY A 133 7.50 11.25 -12.79
N SER A 134 6.32 11.17 -12.17
CA SER A 134 6.14 11.38 -10.73
C SER A 134 4.95 10.62 -10.14
N TRP A 135 5.05 10.40 -8.83
CA TRP A 135 4.02 9.79 -7.98
C TRP A 135 3.84 10.64 -6.73
N ARG A 136 2.61 10.81 -6.27
CA ARG A 136 2.30 11.53 -5.04
C ARG A 136 1.11 10.89 -4.33
N VAL A 137 1.20 10.87 -3.00
CA VAL A 137 0.09 10.57 -2.12
C VAL A 137 0.10 11.53 -0.93
N GLU A 138 -1.07 12.00 -0.54
CA GLU A 138 -1.23 12.84 0.64
C GLU A 138 -2.49 12.44 1.41
N VAL A 139 -2.31 12.19 2.71
CA VAL A 139 -3.37 12.12 3.70
C VAL A 139 -3.24 13.39 4.55
N PRO A 140 -4.04 14.44 4.30
CA PRO A 140 -3.84 15.76 4.87
C PRO A 140 -3.63 15.76 6.39
N GLY A 141 -2.51 16.34 6.83
CA GLY A 141 -2.13 16.42 8.24
C GLY A 141 -1.66 15.11 8.90
N LYS A 142 -1.56 14.01 8.14
CA LYS A 142 -1.25 12.68 8.65
C LYS A 142 -0.03 12.05 7.98
N ALA A 143 -0.02 11.97 6.65
CA ALA A 143 1.05 11.32 5.89
C ALA A 143 1.21 11.96 4.51
N ARG A 144 2.43 11.97 3.99
CA ARG A 144 2.73 12.43 2.62
C ARG A 144 3.88 11.62 2.04
N GLY A 145 3.71 11.15 0.83
CA GLY A 145 4.72 10.44 0.06
C GLY A 145 4.80 10.97 -1.36
N SER A 146 6.00 11.01 -1.94
CA SER A 146 6.18 11.34 -3.35
C SER A 146 7.47 10.72 -3.89
N ALA A 147 7.45 10.36 -5.16
CA ALA A 147 8.61 9.89 -5.91
C ALA A 147 8.71 10.62 -7.26
N GLU A 148 9.93 10.73 -7.75
CA GLU A 148 10.23 11.16 -9.11
C GLU A 148 10.97 10.03 -9.81
N ALA A 149 10.71 9.85 -11.11
CA ALA A 149 11.39 8.83 -11.89
C ALA A 149 12.90 9.07 -11.89
N LEU A 150 13.67 7.99 -11.71
CA LEU A 150 15.11 8.07 -11.89
C LEU A 150 15.43 8.34 -13.37
N THR A 151 16.16 9.42 -13.62
CA THR A 151 16.60 9.81 -14.97
C THR A 151 18.13 9.81 -15.06
N GLY A 152 18.65 9.82 -16.27
CA GLY A 152 20.09 9.85 -16.51
C GLY A 152 20.46 9.61 -17.97
N PRO A 153 21.75 9.70 -18.31
CA PRO A 153 22.24 9.61 -19.69
C PRO A 153 22.03 8.23 -20.36
N THR A 154 21.53 7.23 -19.61
CA THR A 154 21.23 5.88 -20.08
C THR A 154 19.74 5.58 -20.12
N ASN A 155 18.87 6.52 -19.77
CA ASN A 155 17.43 6.34 -19.91
C ASN A 155 17.05 6.58 -21.38
N PRO A 156 16.46 5.61 -22.11
CA PRO A 156 15.95 5.88 -23.45
C PRO A 156 14.83 6.91 -23.39
N ASP A 157 14.77 7.79 -24.40
CA ASP A 157 13.66 8.74 -24.61
C ASP A 157 12.32 8.02 -24.84
#